data_AF-A0A653T5E6-F1
#
_entry.id   AF-A0A653T5E6-F1
#
_cell.length_a   1.000
_cell.length_b   1.000
_cell.length_c   1.000
_cell.angle_alpha   90.00
_cell.angle_beta   90.00
_cell.angle_gamma   90.00
#
_symmetry.space_group_name_H-M   'P 1'
#
loop_
_entity.id
_entity.type
_entity.pdbx_description
1 polymer ?
#
loop_
_entity_poly.entity_id
_entity_poly.type
_entity_poly.pdbx_seq_one_letter_code
_entity_poly.pdbx_strand_id
1 'polypeptide(L)'
;MELILIQKIVLQRLNQITANDLLRYAKQYGVSLTSNQAAEVAKLMNGKNVNIFNDAERNRLLKQVEAITSKQTAQTVNDLFNQFTN
;
A
#
# COMPACT_ATOMS: atom_id res chain seq x y z
N MET A 1 -20.96 -6.83 -13.41
CA MET A 1 -21.15 -7.13 -11.97
C MET A 1 -19.87 -7.69 -11.30
N GLU A 2 -18.69 -7.66 -11.96
CA GLU A 2 -17.47 -8.36 -11.48
C GLU A 2 -16.43 -7.46 -10.76
N LEU A 3 -16.36 -6.15 -11.09
CA LEU A 3 -15.38 -5.20 -10.52
C LEU A 3 -15.43 -5.10 -8.98
N ILE A 4 -16.60 -5.29 -8.37
CA ILE A 4 -16.80 -5.13 -6.92
C ILE A 4 -16.05 -6.21 -6.13
N LEU A 5 -15.90 -7.43 -6.66
CA LEU A 5 -15.27 -8.53 -5.93
C LEU A 5 -13.75 -8.34 -5.83
N ILE A 6 -13.09 -7.95 -6.93
CA ILE A 6 -11.65 -7.65 -6.93
C ILE A 6 -11.34 -6.49 -6.00
N GLN A 7 -12.15 -5.42 -6.03
CA GLN A 7 -11.99 -4.29 -5.10
C GLN A 7 -12.05 -4.74 -3.65
N LYS A 8 -13.05 -5.56 -3.28
CA LYS A 8 -13.19 -6.09 -1.91
C LYS A 8 -11.98 -6.93 -1.48
N ILE A 9 -11.46 -7.78 -2.37
CA ILE A 9 -10.27 -8.59 -2.09
C ILE A 9 -9.05 -7.70 -1.85
N VAL A 10 -8.83 -6.69 -2.69
CA VAL A 10 -7.69 -5.76 -2.57
C VAL A 10 -7.79 -4.96 -1.26
N LEU A 11 -8.96 -4.40 -0.95
CA LEU A 11 -9.19 -3.66 0.30
C LEU A 11 -8.96 -4.55 1.53
N GLN A 12 -9.44 -5.80 1.51
CA GLN A 12 -9.23 -6.74 2.61
C GLN A 12 -7.75 -7.08 2.79
N ARG A 13 -7.01 -7.29 1.69
CA ARG A 13 -5.57 -7.56 1.72
C ARG A 13 -4.78 -6.38 2.32
N LEU A 14 -5.10 -5.16 1.92
CA LEU A 14 -4.49 -3.95 2.48
C LEU A 14 -4.80 -3.82 3.98
N ASN A 15 -6.05 -4.08 4.37
CA ASN A 15 -6.48 -3.99 5.75
C ASN A 15 -5.83 -5.03 6.67
N GLN A 16 -5.24 -6.09 6.11
CA GLN A 16 -4.58 -7.17 6.84
C GLN A 16 -3.07 -7.20 6.63
N ILE A 17 -2.50 -6.22 5.91
CA ILE A 17 -1.10 -6.25 5.52
C ILE A 17 -0.18 -6.16 6.75
N THR A 18 0.90 -6.94 6.74
CA THR A 18 1.89 -6.95 7.81
C THR A 18 3.22 -6.37 7.36
N ALA A 19 4.10 -6.06 8.32
CA ALA A 19 5.45 -5.60 8.04
C ALA A 19 6.25 -6.62 7.20
N ASN A 20 6.07 -7.92 7.49
CA ASN A 20 6.74 -8.99 6.76
C ASN A 20 6.26 -9.08 5.30
N ASP A 21 4.96 -8.87 5.06
CA ASP A 21 4.43 -8.81 3.69
C ASP A 21 5.05 -7.65 2.92
N LEU A 22 5.13 -6.46 3.55
CA LEU A 22 5.74 -5.28 2.94
C LEU A 22 7.21 -5.48 2.61
N LEU A 23 8.00 -6.10 3.50
CA LEU A 23 9.40 -6.45 3.23
C LEU A 23 9.52 -7.44 2.05
N ARG A 24 8.63 -8.43 1.97
CA ARG A 24 8.61 -9.38 0.86
C ARG A 24 8.31 -8.67 -0.46
N TYR A 25 7.32 -7.79 -0.49
CA TYR A 25 6.98 -7.00 -1.68
C TYR A 25 8.09 -6.02 -2.05
N ALA A 26 8.70 -5.34 -1.08
CA ALA A 26 9.82 -4.44 -1.32
C ALA A 26 10.97 -5.17 -2.05
N LYS A 27 11.31 -6.39 -1.61
CA LYS A 27 12.28 -7.25 -2.32
C LYS A 27 11.81 -7.63 -3.72
N GLN A 28 10.55 -8.02 -3.89
CA GLN A 28 9.98 -8.42 -5.19
C GLN A 28 10.00 -7.28 -6.22
N TYR A 29 9.75 -6.05 -5.78
CA TYR A 29 9.69 -4.86 -6.64
C TYR A 29 11.00 -4.06 -6.67
N GLY A 30 12.08 -4.54 -6.04
CA GLY A 30 13.39 -3.88 -6.05
C GLY A 30 13.45 -2.58 -5.25
N VAL A 31 12.58 -2.40 -4.25
CA VAL A 31 12.53 -1.22 -3.40
C VAL A 31 13.26 -1.49 -2.09
N SER A 32 14.10 -0.54 -1.66
CA SER A 32 14.71 -0.59 -0.34
C SER A 32 13.69 -0.19 0.74
N LEU A 33 13.43 -1.10 1.68
CA LEU A 33 12.56 -0.87 2.83
C LEU A 33 13.19 -1.52 4.06
N THR A 34 13.38 -0.75 5.13
CA THR A 34 13.87 -1.30 6.41
C THR A 34 12.73 -1.93 7.20
N SER A 35 13.05 -2.82 8.14
CA SER A 35 12.04 -3.45 9.01
C SER A 35 11.24 -2.44 9.83
N ASN A 36 11.87 -1.36 10.28
CA ASN A 36 11.19 -0.30 11.04
C ASN A 36 10.20 0.46 10.16
N GLN A 37 10.62 0.86 8.96
CA GLN A 37 9.76 1.51 7.97
C GLN A 37 8.58 0.60 7.58
N ALA A 38 8.83 -0.69 7.36
CA ALA A 38 7.77 -1.66 7.07
C ALA A 38 6.76 -1.77 8.22
N ALA A 39 7.23 -1.75 9.47
CA ALA A 39 6.35 -1.79 10.64
C ALA A 39 5.49 -0.52 10.76
N GLU A 40 6.06 0.66 10.51
CA GLU A 40 5.31 1.92 10.52
C GLU A 40 4.29 2.00 9.38
N VAL A 41 4.68 1.63 8.17
CA VAL A 41 3.78 1.60 7.01
C VAL A 41 2.66 0.58 7.20
N ALA A 42 2.92 -0.59 7.78
CA ALA A 42 1.88 -1.57 8.10
C ALA A 42 0.85 -1.01 9.10
N LYS A 43 1.28 -0.23 10.10
CA LYS A 43 0.35 0.41 11.07
C LYS A 43 -0.58 1.43 10.42
N LEU A 44 -0.20 2.03 9.29
CA LEU A 44 -1.05 2.96 8.55
C LEU A 44 -2.18 2.27 7.77
N MET A 45 -2.00 0.99 7.41
CA MET A 45 -2.94 0.26 6.57
C MET A 45 -3.75 -0.77 7.37
N ASN A 46 -3.10 -1.49 8.28
CA ASN A 46 -3.69 -2.60 9.01
C ASN A 46 -4.82 -2.12 9.93
N GLY A 47 -6.02 -2.67 9.74
CA GLY A 47 -7.23 -2.31 10.49
C GLY A 47 -7.78 -0.90 10.23
N LYS A 48 -7.21 -0.15 9.27
CA LYS A 48 -7.62 1.23 8.96
C LYS A 48 -8.66 1.33 7.85
N ASN A 49 -8.94 0.23 7.14
CA ASN A 49 -9.90 0.16 6.04
C ASN A 49 -9.67 1.22 4.96
N VAL A 50 -8.42 1.52 4.62
CA VAL A 50 -8.06 2.53 3.63
C VAL A 50 -8.61 2.16 2.26
N ASN A 51 -9.33 3.07 1.61
CA ASN A 51 -9.89 2.86 0.29
C ASN A 51 -8.99 3.42 -0.83
N ILE A 52 -8.18 2.57 -1.46
CA ILE A 52 -7.30 3.01 -2.55
C ILE A 52 -8.05 3.35 -3.86
N PHE A 53 -9.32 2.99 -3.99
CA PHE A 53 -10.17 3.37 -5.13
C PHE A 53 -10.75 4.78 -4.96
N ASN A 54 -10.62 5.38 -3.77
CA ASN A 54 -10.87 6.79 -3.55
C ASN A 54 -9.55 7.57 -3.70
N ASP A 55 -9.49 8.47 -4.69
CA ASP A 55 -8.25 9.20 -5.01
C ASP A 55 -7.75 10.06 -3.83
N ALA A 56 -8.64 10.64 -3.03
CA ALA A 56 -8.25 11.46 -1.89
C ALA A 56 -7.61 10.60 -0.79
N GLU A 57 -8.18 9.43 -0.49
CA GLU A 57 -7.62 8.48 0.47
C GLU A 57 -6.30 7.89 -0.02
N ARG A 58 -6.24 7.47 -1.30
CA ARG A 58 -5.02 6.97 -1.93
C ARG A 58 -3.89 7.99 -1.85
N ASN A 59 -4.16 9.24 -2.20
CA ASN A 59 -3.15 10.32 -2.15
C ASN A 59 -2.67 10.60 -0.72
N ARG A 60 -3.56 10.54 0.29
CA ARG A 60 -3.16 10.68 1.70
C ARG A 60 -2.28 9.52 2.16
N LEU A 61 -2.59 8.29 1.74
CA LEU A 61 -1.76 7.13 2.05
C LEU A 61 -0.36 7.27 1.43
N LEU A 62 -0.28 7.62 0.14
CA LEU A 62 0.98 7.78 -0.57
C LEU A 62 1.89 8.84 0.08
N LYS A 63 1.34 9.97 0.50
CA LYS A 63 2.09 11.01 1.23
C LYS A 63 2.66 10.50 2.55
N GLN A 64 1.90 9.71 3.30
CA GLN A 64 2.37 9.13 4.56
C GLN A 64 3.45 8.06 4.32
N VAL A 65 3.30 7.24 3.29
CA VAL A 65 4.32 6.27 2.88
C VAL A 65 5.61 7.00 2.49
N GLU A 66 5.53 8.06 1.69
CA GLU A 66 6.70 8.87 1.31
C GLU A 66 7.42 9.44 2.53
N ALA A 67 6.68 9.97 3.51
CA ALA A 67 7.23 10.55 4.72
C ALA A 67 7.96 9.54 5.62
N ILE A 68 7.52 8.28 5.66
CA ILE A 68 8.14 7.20 6.45
C ILE A 68 9.32 6.57 5.69
N THR A 69 9.19 6.45 4.36
CA THR A 69 10.08 5.65 3.53
C THR A 69 10.98 6.53 2.66
N SER A 70 10.57 6.73 1.41
CA SER A 70 11.19 7.60 0.43
C SER A 70 10.17 7.92 -0.67
N LYS A 71 10.46 8.96 -1.45
CA LYS A 71 9.69 9.30 -2.65
C LYS A 71 9.65 8.15 -3.65
N GLN A 72 10.78 7.45 -3.84
CA GLN A 72 10.88 6.32 -4.77
C GLN A 72 9.95 5.17 -4.36
N THR A 73 9.92 4.85 -3.06
CA THR A 73 9.02 3.82 -2.51
C THR A 73 7.56 4.19 -2.73
N ALA A 74 7.17 5.44 -2.46
CA ALA A 74 5.81 5.91 -2.67
C ALA A 74 5.40 5.87 -4.16
N GLN A 75 6.32 6.17 -5.08
CA GLN A 75 6.09 6.06 -6.52
C GLN A 75 5.82 4.61 -6.93
N THR A 76 6.64 3.66 -6.49
CA THR A 76 6.39 2.24 -6.77
C THR A 76 5.06 1.76 -6.19
N VAL A 77 4.69 2.21 -4.99
CA VAL A 77 3.37 1.89 -4.40
C VAL A 77 2.24 2.49 -5.24
N ASN A 78 2.39 3.72 -5.74
CA ASN A 78 1.41 4.33 -6.64
C ASN A 78 1.26 3.55 -7.94
N ASP A 79 2.36 3.10 -8.55
CA ASP A 79 2.35 2.29 -9.76
C ASP A 79 1.63 0.95 -9.54
N LEU A 80 1.78 0.35 -8.36
CA LEU A 80 1.03 -0.85 -7.98
C LEU A 80 -0.45 -0.57 -7.81
N PHE A 81 -0.85 0.52 -7.14
CA PHE A 81 -2.26 0.87 -7.00
C PHE A 81 -2.92 1.16 -8.34
N ASN A 82 -2.20 1.78 -9.28
CA ASN A 82 -2.67 2.05 -10.63
C ASN A 82 -3.00 0.78 -11.42
N GLN A 83 -2.36 -0.36 -11.14
CA GLN A 83 -2.71 -1.64 -11.78
C GLN A 83 -4.10 -2.16 -11.39
N PHE A 84 -4.66 -1.69 -10.28
CA PHE A 84 -5.98 -2.09 -9.80
C PHE A 84 -7.05 -1.04 -10.04
N THR A 85 -6.65 0.22 -10.21
CA THR A 85 -7.55 1.39 -10.19
C THR A 85 -7.76 2.05 -11.55
N ASN A 86 -6.90 1.75 -12.54
CA ASN A 86 -7.03 2.24 -13.92
C ASN A 86 -7.66 1.20 -14.85
#